data_AF-A0A1X6N0A3-F1
#
_entry.id   AF-A0A1X6N0A3-F1
#
_cell.length_a   1.000
_cell.length_b   1.000
_cell.length_c   1.000
_cell.angle_alpha   90.00
_cell.angle_beta   90.00
_cell.angle_gamma   90.00
#
_symmetry.space_group_name_H-M   'P 1'
#
loop_
_entity.id
_entity.type
_entity.pdbx_description
1 polymer ?
#
loop_
_entity_poly.entity_id
_entity_poly.type
_entity_poly.pdbx_seq_one_letter_code
_entity_poly.pdbx_strand_id
1 'polypeptide(L)'
;MPHPARSARLVFDLLAVPRWRSLFNDELRHTERRRVFNVDGLRRLAAASVDRSPDDIVGMVKLAEGGRNRAFLITMRGGFQMVARVPYPATVPKYFAIASEVATMALLRSSGLPVPEVYGYSPASDNAAETEYIFMVFVYGTALSDIWLNLGERDIVSLTRQLAELEAKMMSIAFPAGGSLYYTKDIEKMTVRPGVTLEDAQFCVGPDTRLSLWYGQRSQLDVDRGPLRKKE
;
A
#
# COMPACT_ATOMS: atom_id res chain seq x y z
N MET A 1 43.01 -20.54 1.42
CA MET A 1 42.01 -19.82 0.62
C MET A 1 40.73 -20.63 0.59
N PRO A 2 39.63 -20.19 1.20
CA PRO A 2 38.35 -20.90 1.12
C PRO A 2 37.39 -20.22 0.12
N HIS A 3 36.80 -21.07 -0.73
CA HIS A 3 35.77 -20.78 -1.73
C HIS A 3 34.46 -20.32 -1.07
N PRO A 4 33.74 -19.30 -1.60
CA PRO A 4 32.42 -18.91 -1.12
C PRO A 4 31.33 -19.56 -1.98
N ALA A 5 30.50 -20.42 -1.38
CA ALA A 5 29.29 -20.93 -2.02
C ALA A 5 28.18 -21.15 -0.97
N ARG A 6 27.65 -20.06 -0.40
CA ARG A 6 26.39 -20.04 0.34
C ARG A 6 25.70 -18.68 0.15
N SER A 7 25.11 -18.45 -1.03
CA SER A 7 24.23 -17.29 -1.25
C SER A 7 23.18 -17.54 -2.35
N ALA A 8 22.51 -18.70 -2.35
CA ALA A 8 21.51 -19.00 -3.38
C ALA A 8 20.29 -19.81 -2.91
N ARG A 9 19.99 -19.87 -1.60
CA ARG A 9 18.87 -20.68 -1.08
C ARG A 9 17.73 -19.90 -0.38
N LEU A 10 17.74 -18.56 -0.42
CA LEU A 10 16.74 -17.71 0.26
C LEU A 10 15.66 -17.10 -0.65
N VAL A 11 15.71 -17.33 -1.97
CA VAL A 11 14.71 -16.76 -2.91
C VAL A 11 13.39 -17.55 -2.92
N PHE A 12 13.41 -18.84 -2.57
CA PHE A 12 12.25 -19.73 -2.75
C PHE A 12 11.14 -19.55 -1.70
N ASP A 13 11.45 -19.06 -0.50
CA ASP A 13 10.49 -19.02 0.62
C ASP A 13 9.74 -17.68 0.75
N LEU A 14 10.31 -16.58 0.22
CA LEU A 14 9.66 -15.26 0.18
C LEU A 14 8.44 -15.23 -0.76
N LEU A 15 8.35 -16.18 -1.68
CA LEU A 15 7.31 -16.28 -2.70
C LEU A 15 6.24 -17.34 -2.40
N ALA A 16 6.50 -18.26 -1.47
CA ALA A 16 5.59 -19.34 -1.11
C ALA A 16 4.35 -18.80 -0.38
N VAL A 17 3.18 -19.38 -0.66
CA VAL A 17 1.86 -18.94 -0.16
C VAL A 17 1.23 -20.06 0.68
N PRO A 18 1.71 -20.33 1.92
CA PRO A 18 1.15 -21.43 2.71
C PRO A 18 -0.17 -21.09 3.43
N ARG A 19 -0.60 -19.82 3.46
CA ARG A 19 -1.67 -19.37 4.39
C ARG A 19 -3.05 -19.09 3.77
N TRP A 20 -3.19 -19.16 2.44
CA TRP A 20 -4.45 -18.84 1.76
C TRP A 20 -4.79 -19.91 0.72
N ARG A 21 -5.58 -20.91 1.11
CA ARG A 21 -6.20 -21.86 0.17
C ARG A 21 -7.52 -21.28 -0.33
N SER A 22 -7.66 -21.11 -1.63
CA SER A 22 -8.94 -20.81 -2.25
C SER A 22 -9.76 -22.08 -2.38
N LEU A 23 -11.06 -22.00 -2.06
CA LEU A 23 -12.00 -23.11 -2.28
C LEU A 23 -12.18 -23.45 -3.77
N PHE A 24 -11.77 -22.54 -4.67
CA PHE A 24 -11.85 -22.71 -6.13
C PHE A 24 -10.58 -22.23 -6.82
N ASN A 25 -10.08 -23.01 -7.79
CA ASN A 25 -8.93 -22.66 -8.65
C ASN A 25 -7.66 -22.23 -7.87
N ASP A 26 -7.31 -22.97 -6.81
CA ASP A 26 -6.24 -22.62 -5.88
C ASP A 26 -4.88 -22.37 -6.58
N GLU A 27 -4.48 -23.25 -7.48
CA GLU A 27 -3.24 -23.10 -8.27
C GLU A 27 -3.21 -21.83 -9.12
N LEU A 28 -4.35 -21.49 -9.73
CA LEU A 28 -4.48 -20.27 -10.53
C LEU A 28 -4.41 -19.03 -9.64
N ARG A 29 -5.07 -19.04 -8.46
CA ARG A 29 -4.99 -17.94 -7.48
C ARG A 29 -3.60 -17.77 -6.89
N HIS A 30 -2.87 -18.86 -6.68
CA HIS A 30 -1.47 -18.81 -6.28
C HIS A 30 -0.58 -18.21 -7.38
N THR A 31 -0.81 -18.60 -8.63
CA THR A 31 -0.07 -18.07 -9.79
C THR A 31 -0.34 -16.58 -10.00
N GLU A 32 -1.61 -16.15 -9.93
CA GLU A 32 -2.00 -14.72 -10.02
C GLU A 32 -1.37 -13.85 -8.93
N ARG A 33 -1.06 -14.43 -7.76
CA ARG A 33 -0.41 -13.74 -6.62
C ARG A 33 1.11 -13.84 -6.66
N ARG A 34 1.68 -14.68 -7.51
CA ARG A 34 3.13 -14.78 -7.66
C ARG A 34 3.63 -13.55 -8.41
N ARG A 35 4.32 -12.66 -7.70
CA ARG A 35 5.04 -11.54 -8.29
C ARG A 35 6.54 -11.78 -8.19
N VAL A 36 7.21 -11.68 -9.34
CA VAL A 36 8.67 -11.60 -9.41
C VAL A 36 9.04 -10.12 -9.40
N PHE A 37 10.01 -9.76 -8.57
CA PHE A 37 10.54 -8.40 -8.45
C PHE A 37 11.96 -8.46 -7.91
N ASN A 38 12.72 -7.38 -8.05
CA ASN A 38 14.12 -7.30 -7.67
C ASN A 38 14.24 -6.97 -6.17
N VAL A 39 14.54 -7.98 -5.35
CA VAL A 39 14.63 -7.85 -3.88
C VAL A 39 15.76 -6.92 -3.46
N ASP A 40 16.94 -7.00 -4.10
CA ASP A 40 18.07 -6.13 -3.78
C ASP A 40 17.77 -4.68 -4.17
N GLY A 41 17.09 -4.49 -5.31
CA GLY A 41 16.54 -3.20 -5.70
C GLY A 41 15.59 -2.61 -4.66
N LEU A 42 14.65 -3.41 -4.16
CA LEU A 42 13.73 -3.00 -3.10
C LEU A 42 14.47 -2.65 -1.81
N ARG A 43 15.48 -3.43 -1.41
CA ARG A 43 16.32 -3.13 -0.24
C ARG A 43 17.06 -1.81 -0.38
N ARG A 44 17.64 -1.54 -1.55
CA ARG A 44 18.32 -0.26 -1.81
C ARG A 44 17.36 0.92 -1.69
N LEU A 45 16.18 0.81 -2.30
CA LEU A 45 15.16 1.86 -2.23
C LEU A 45 14.63 2.05 -0.81
N ALA A 46 14.47 0.97 -0.04
CA ALA A 46 14.04 1.03 1.36
C ALA A 46 15.05 1.80 2.22
N ALA A 47 16.34 1.48 2.11
CA ALA A 47 17.40 2.17 2.82
C ALA A 47 17.49 3.66 2.44
N ALA A 48 17.42 3.96 1.13
CA ALA A 48 17.42 5.33 0.64
C ALA A 48 16.22 6.16 1.13
N SER A 49 15.04 5.56 1.32
CA SER A 49 13.84 6.27 1.79
C SER A 49 13.93 6.78 3.24
N VAL A 50 14.96 6.36 3.98
CA VAL A 50 15.22 6.80 5.36
C VAL A 50 16.68 7.23 5.56
N ASP A 51 17.35 7.63 4.47
CA ASP A 51 18.73 8.14 4.46
C ASP A 51 19.75 7.18 5.11
N ARG A 52 19.63 5.88 4.84
CA ARG A 52 20.52 4.82 5.36
C ARG A 52 21.21 4.03 4.27
N SER A 53 22.25 3.28 4.65
CA SER A 53 22.94 2.36 3.74
C SER A 53 22.12 1.07 3.54
N PRO A 54 22.09 0.49 2.33
CA PRO A 54 21.56 -0.86 2.12
C PRO A 54 22.23 -1.92 3.00
N ASP A 55 23.50 -1.71 3.38
CA ASP A 55 24.27 -2.58 4.28
C ASP A 55 23.74 -2.56 5.73
N ASP A 56 22.92 -1.57 6.07
CA ASP A 56 22.25 -1.52 7.37
C ASP A 56 21.06 -2.48 7.44
N ILE A 57 20.54 -2.98 6.31
CA ILE A 57 19.42 -3.93 6.32
C ILE A 57 19.92 -5.30 6.80
N VAL A 58 19.57 -5.65 8.03
CA VAL A 58 19.93 -6.92 8.66
C VAL A 58 18.92 -8.04 8.36
N GLY A 59 17.70 -7.69 7.96
CA GLY A 59 16.67 -8.68 7.66
C GLY A 59 15.50 -8.13 6.86
N MET A 60 14.91 -9.00 6.05
CA MET A 60 13.65 -8.75 5.37
C MET A 60 12.83 -10.04 5.42
N VAL A 61 11.69 -10.00 6.10
CA VAL A 61 10.83 -11.17 6.28
C VAL A 61 9.42 -10.85 5.81
N LYS A 62 8.71 -11.85 5.30
CA LYS A 62 7.30 -11.71 4.92
C LYS A 62 6.47 -11.54 6.19
N LEU A 63 5.81 -10.39 6.32
CA LEU A 63 5.00 -10.05 7.49
C LEU A 63 3.57 -10.54 7.32
N ALA A 64 2.96 -10.22 6.18
CA ALA A 64 1.56 -10.54 5.92
C ALA A 64 1.26 -10.62 4.41
N GLU A 65 0.15 -11.27 4.09
CA GLU A 65 -0.47 -11.25 2.78
C GLU A 65 -1.93 -10.88 2.93
N GLY A 66 -2.35 -9.81 2.24
CA GLY A 66 -3.75 -9.41 2.13
C GLY A 66 -4.33 -9.75 0.76
N GLY A 67 -5.45 -9.10 0.41
CA GLY A 67 -6.06 -9.27 -0.92
C GLY A 67 -5.41 -8.45 -2.04
N ARG A 68 -4.65 -7.38 -1.70
CA ARG A 68 -4.11 -6.42 -2.69
C ARG A 68 -2.59 -6.32 -2.70
N ASN A 69 -1.93 -6.64 -1.59
CA ASN A 69 -0.48 -6.56 -1.47
C ASN A 69 0.08 -7.64 -0.57
N ARG A 70 1.38 -7.90 -0.78
CA ARG A 70 2.25 -8.59 0.15
C ARG A 70 3.01 -7.55 0.96
N ALA A 71 3.10 -7.77 2.27
CA ALA A 71 3.84 -6.91 3.18
C ALA A 71 5.08 -7.62 3.70
N PHE A 72 6.20 -6.92 3.72
CA PHE A 72 7.47 -7.38 4.28
C PHE A 72 7.87 -6.45 5.43
N LEU A 73 8.40 -7.03 6.50
CA LEU A 73 9.06 -6.31 7.56
C LEU A 73 10.55 -6.22 7.22
N ILE A 74 11.05 -5.01 7.04
CA ILE A 74 12.47 -4.72 6.86
C ILE A 74 13.02 -4.27 8.22
N THR A 75 14.06 -4.93 8.69
CA THR A 75 14.77 -4.58 9.91
C THR A 75 16.16 -4.09 9.56
N MET A 76 16.53 -2.94 10.13
CA MET A 76 17.83 -2.31 9.95
C MET A 76 18.63 -2.32 11.25
N ARG A 77 19.95 -2.12 11.12
CA ARG A 77 20.86 -1.96 12.26
C ARG A 77 20.38 -0.83 13.17
N GLY A 78 20.50 -1.04 14.47
CA GLY A 78 19.98 -0.13 15.49
C GLY A 78 18.48 -0.30 15.78
N GLY A 79 17.85 -1.40 15.31
CA GLY A 79 16.48 -1.76 15.68
C GLY A 79 15.39 -1.02 14.91
N PHE A 80 15.75 -0.17 13.94
CA PHE A 80 14.78 0.50 13.09
C PHE A 80 14.03 -0.53 12.22
N GLN A 81 12.70 -0.39 12.14
CA GLN A 81 11.84 -1.28 11.38
C GLN A 81 10.88 -0.49 10.50
N MET A 82 10.63 -1.02 9.29
CA MET A 82 9.63 -0.48 8.37
C MET A 82 8.88 -1.61 7.67
N VAL A 83 7.69 -1.28 7.16
CA VAL A 83 6.92 -2.17 6.29
C VAL A 83 7.14 -1.78 4.84
N ALA A 84 7.46 -2.75 4.00
CA ALA A 84 7.42 -2.64 2.55
C ALA A 84 6.20 -3.38 2.00
N ARG A 85 5.29 -2.67 1.33
CA ARG A 85 4.11 -3.25 0.67
C ARG A 85 4.33 -3.30 -0.83
N VAL A 86 4.17 -4.47 -1.42
CA VAL A 86 4.28 -4.71 -2.86
C VAL A 86 2.92 -5.22 -3.37
N PRO A 87 2.27 -4.54 -4.34
CA PRO A 87 0.97 -4.94 -4.84
C PRO A 87 1.06 -6.23 -5.68
N TYR A 88 0.00 -7.04 -5.60
CA TYR A 88 -0.12 -8.21 -6.45
C TYR A 88 -0.31 -7.83 -7.93
N PRO A 89 0.03 -8.73 -8.87
CA PRO A 89 -0.23 -8.53 -10.29
C PRO A 89 -1.71 -8.21 -10.59
N ALA A 90 -2.64 -8.84 -9.86
CA ALA A 90 -4.08 -8.65 -9.99
C ALA A 90 -4.61 -7.30 -9.46
N THR A 91 -3.79 -6.52 -8.74
CA THR A 91 -4.18 -5.17 -8.31
C THR A 91 -4.23 -4.28 -9.54
N VAL A 92 -5.43 -3.91 -9.97
CA VAL A 92 -5.65 -2.98 -11.08
C VAL A 92 -6.60 -1.87 -10.65
N PRO A 93 -6.32 -0.62 -11.00
CA PRO A 93 -5.14 -0.10 -11.73
C PRO A 93 -3.92 0.07 -10.80
N LYS A 94 -2.74 -0.48 -11.12
CA LYS A 94 -1.58 -0.47 -10.20
C LYS A 94 -1.15 0.93 -9.81
N TYR A 95 -0.84 1.76 -10.80
CA TYR A 95 -0.35 3.12 -10.56
C TYR A 95 -1.33 3.92 -9.72
N PHE A 96 -2.58 4.02 -10.20
CA PHE A 96 -3.59 4.81 -9.52
C PHE A 96 -3.93 4.25 -8.14
N ALA A 97 -3.98 2.93 -7.94
CA ALA A 97 -4.21 2.34 -6.62
C ALA A 97 -3.11 2.71 -5.61
N ILE A 98 -1.84 2.62 -6.00
CA ILE A 98 -0.71 2.93 -5.11
C ILE A 98 -0.63 4.43 -4.83
N ALA A 99 -0.69 5.27 -5.88
CA ALA A 99 -0.69 6.71 -5.72
C ALA A 99 -1.86 7.18 -4.85
N SER A 100 -3.03 6.57 -5.01
CA SER A 100 -4.21 6.93 -4.24
C SER A 100 -4.16 6.49 -2.79
N GLU A 101 -3.67 5.29 -2.52
CA GLU A 101 -3.49 4.79 -1.16
C GLU A 101 -2.55 5.70 -0.37
N VAL A 102 -1.41 6.09 -0.96
CA VAL A 102 -0.44 6.97 -0.30
C VAL A 102 -1.01 8.36 -0.06
N ALA A 103 -1.67 8.96 -1.05
CA ALA A 103 -2.27 10.30 -0.90
C ALA A 103 -3.36 10.33 0.16
N THR A 104 -4.19 9.27 0.21
CA THR A 104 -5.23 9.12 1.24
C THR A 104 -4.59 9.02 2.62
N MET A 105 -3.54 8.22 2.79
CA MET A 105 -2.84 8.10 4.08
C MET A 105 -2.26 9.45 4.53
N ALA A 106 -1.66 10.20 3.62
CA ALA A 106 -1.09 11.51 3.92
C ALA A 106 -2.15 12.55 4.32
N LEU A 107 -3.28 12.60 3.60
CA LEU A 107 -4.38 13.50 3.93
C LEU A 107 -5.01 13.17 5.28
N LEU A 108 -5.24 11.89 5.57
CA LEU A 108 -5.79 11.46 6.86
C LEU A 108 -4.82 11.81 8.00
N ARG A 109 -3.51 11.61 7.78
CA ARG A 109 -2.49 11.95 8.76
C ARG A 109 -2.39 13.47 8.99
N SER A 110 -2.43 14.30 7.95
CA SER A 110 -2.45 15.76 8.09
C SER A 110 -3.72 16.27 8.78
N SER A 111 -4.83 15.54 8.61
CA SER A 111 -6.07 15.77 9.35
C SER A 111 -5.98 15.30 10.80
N GLY A 112 -4.89 14.67 11.23
CA GLY A 112 -4.64 14.21 12.60
C GLY A 112 -5.27 12.85 12.94
N LEU A 113 -5.48 11.99 11.94
CA LEU A 113 -5.80 10.58 12.19
C LEU A 113 -4.52 9.76 12.40
N PRO A 114 -4.57 8.68 13.22
CA PRO A 114 -3.42 7.85 13.54
C PRO A 114 -3.10 6.88 12.41
N VAL A 115 -2.72 7.41 11.25
CA VAL A 115 -2.32 6.64 10.07
C VAL A 115 -0.79 6.56 10.01
N PRO A 116 -0.20 5.39 9.68
CA PRO A 116 1.25 5.25 9.55
C PRO A 116 1.84 6.23 8.54
N GLU A 117 3.02 6.75 8.85
CA GLU A 117 3.76 7.61 7.92
C GLU A 117 4.37 6.80 6.78
N VAL A 118 4.37 7.37 5.58
CA VAL A 118 5.01 6.78 4.40
C VAL A 118 6.41 7.38 4.26
N TYR A 119 7.43 6.53 4.30
CA TYR A 119 8.83 6.92 4.08
C TYR A 119 9.14 7.12 2.59
N GLY A 120 8.51 6.34 1.73
CA GLY A 120 8.68 6.46 0.29
C GLY A 120 7.78 5.50 -0.46
N TYR A 121 7.52 5.77 -1.74
CA TYR A 121 6.69 4.92 -2.58
C TYR A 121 7.08 5.08 -4.05
N SER A 122 6.78 4.07 -4.87
CA SER A 122 6.76 4.19 -6.32
C SER A 122 5.48 3.57 -6.85
N PRO A 123 4.60 4.33 -7.51
CA PRO A 123 3.40 3.81 -8.16
C PRO A 123 3.69 3.19 -9.53
N ALA A 124 4.90 3.33 -10.07
CA ALA A 124 5.33 2.74 -11.33
C ALA A 124 6.42 1.69 -11.08
N SER A 125 6.54 0.72 -12.00
CA SER A 125 7.50 -0.40 -11.91
C SER A 125 8.87 -0.09 -12.52
N ASP A 126 9.04 1.07 -13.16
CA ASP A 126 10.28 1.58 -13.74
C ASP A 126 11.25 2.12 -12.66
N ASN A 127 11.55 1.26 -11.69
CA ASN A 127 12.47 1.56 -10.60
C ASN A 127 13.35 0.34 -10.30
N ALA A 128 14.33 0.49 -9.41
CA ALA A 128 15.30 -0.56 -9.12
C ALA A 128 14.68 -1.87 -8.59
N ALA A 129 13.49 -1.83 -7.97
CA ALA A 129 12.78 -3.01 -7.50
C ALA A 129 11.98 -3.72 -8.60
N GLU A 130 11.83 -3.10 -9.79
CA GLU A 130 11.04 -3.64 -10.91
C GLU A 130 9.56 -3.89 -10.54
N THR A 131 9.06 -3.17 -9.53
CA THR A 131 7.70 -3.26 -9.03
C THR A 131 7.28 -1.97 -8.33
N GLU A 132 5.98 -1.71 -8.27
CA GLU A 132 5.44 -0.68 -7.40
C GLU A 132 5.66 -1.06 -5.93
N TYR A 133 5.79 -0.07 -5.04
CA TYR A 133 5.96 -0.30 -3.61
C TYR A 133 5.49 0.88 -2.76
N ILE A 134 5.27 0.60 -1.48
CA ILE A 134 5.11 1.60 -0.41
C ILE A 134 5.99 1.18 0.77
N PHE A 135 6.87 2.06 1.22
CA PHE A 135 7.61 1.96 2.48
C PHE A 135 6.95 2.85 3.52
N MET A 136 6.65 2.29 4.68
CA MET A 136 5.91 2.99 5.74
C MET A 136 6.35 2.52 7.12
N VAL A 137 6.00 3.31 8.13
CA VAL A 137 6.21 3.00 9.55
C VAL A 137 5.68 1.61 9.87
N PHE A 138 6.47 0.81 10.59
CA PHE A 138 5.97 -0.38 11.26
C PHE A 138 5.29 0.02 12.57
N VAL A 139 3.99 -0.28 12.71
CA VAL A 139 3.22 0.01 13.92
C VAL A 139 3.17 -1.22 14.79
N TYR A 140 3.66 -1.08 16.01
CA TYR A 140 3.52 -2.10 17.05
C TYR A 140 2.13 -2.03 17.66
N GLY A 141 1.49 -3.18 17.82
CA GLY A 141 0.21 -3.28 18.46
C GLY A 141 -0.41 -4.65 18.29
N THR A 142 -1.59 -4.81 18.89
CA THR A 142 -2.39 -6.03 18.78
C THR A 142 -3.55 -5.75 17.83
N ALA A 143 -3.78 -6.64 16.86
CA ALA A 143 -4.94 -6.49 15.99
C ALA A 143 -6.21 -6.64 16.82
N LEU A 144 -7.17 -5.74 16.63
CA LEU A 144 -8.43 -5.76 17.37
C LEU A 144 -9.17 -7.10 17.21
N SER A 145 -9.07 -7.73 16.03
CA SER A 145 -9.62 -9.06 15.75
C SER A 145 -9.13 -10.15 16.70
N ASP A 146 -7.89 -10.03 17.18
CA ASP A 146 -7.24 -11.07 17.97
C ASP A 146 -7.70 -11.05 19.43
N ILE A 147 -8.17 -9.89 19.88
CA ILE A 147 -8.62 -9.69 21.26
C ILE A 147 -10.12 -9.46 21.38
N TRP A 148 -10.84 -9.22 20.28
CA TRP A 148 -12.24 -8.78 20.27
C TRP A 148 -13.15 -9.63 21.17
N LEU A 149 -13.06 -10.95 21.06
CA LEU A 149 -13.90 -11.90 21.82
C LEU A 149 -13.52 -11.99 23.31
N ASN A 150 -12.36 -11.47 23.70
CA ASN A 150 -11.86 -11.48 25.07
C ASN A 150 -12.05 -10.13 25.78
N LEU A 151 -12.60 -9.12 25.10
CA LEU A 151 -12.83 -7.80 25.68
C LEU A 151 -14.03 -7.81 26.63
N GLY A 152 -13.88 -7.10 27.76
CA GLY A 152 -15.01 -6.83 28.64
C GLY A 152 -15.95 -5.77 28.04
N GLU A 153 -17.19 -5.73 28.51
CA GLU A 153 -18.21 -4.77 28.03
C GLU A 153 -17.72 -3.31 28.07
N ARG A 154 -17.05 -2.92 29.16
CA ARG A 154 -16.50 -1.56 29.31
C ARG A 154 -15.45 -1.23 28.25
N ASP A 155 -14.61 -2.19 27.89
CA ASP A 155 -13.57 -2.01 26.87
C ASP A 155 -14.20 -1.91 25.48
N ILE A 156 -15.21 -2.74 25.20
CA ILE A 156 -15.98 -2.68 23.95
C ILE A 156 -16.63 -1.31 23.77
N VAL A 157 -17.30 -0.79 24.81
CA VAL A 157 -17.91 0.55 24.78
C VAL A 157 -16.86 1.62 24.54
N SER A 158 -15.73 1.56 25.24
CA SER A 158 -14.63 2.52 25.07
C SER A 158 -14.03 2.49 23.66
N LEU A 159 -13.78 1.31 23.10
CA LEU A 159 -13.22 1.13 21.77
C LEU A 159 -14.19 1.56 20.66
N THR A 160 -15.48 1.22 20.82
CA THR A 160 -16.52 1.62 19.87
C THR A 160 -16.64 3.14 19.81
N ARG A 161 -16.57 3.82 20.95
CA ARG A 161 -16.56 5.29 21.00
C ARG A 161 -15.34 5.87 20.27
N GLN A 162 -14.14 5.35 20.52
CA GLN A 162 -12.93 5.80 19.82
C GLN A 162 -13.01 5.59 18.31
N LEU A 163 -13.58 4.45 17.87
CA LEU A 163 -13.80 4.19 16.45
C LEU A 163 -14.77 5.20 15.83
N ALA A 164 -15.89 5.49 16.51
CA ALA A 164 -16.85 6.48 16.08
C ALA A 164 -16.26 7.89 15.99
N GLU A 165 -15.37 8.27 16.92
CA GLU A 165 -14.64 9.54 16.88
C GLU A 165 -13.70 9.62 15.65
N LEU A 166 -12.99 8.54 15.33
CA LEU A 166 -12.16 8.46 14.13
C LEU A 166 -13.00 8.51 12.85
N GLU A 167 -14.11 7.78 12.79
CA GLU A 167 -15.04 7.80 11.65
C GLU A 167 -15.65 9.18 11.44
N ALA A 168 -16.14 9.82 12.50
CA ALA A 168 -16.68 11.18 12.43
C ALA A 168 -15.64 12.17 11.88
N LYS A 169 -14.38 12.04 12.30
CA LYS A 169 -13.27 12.86 11.83
C LYS A 169 -12.92 12.61 10.36
N MET A 170 -12.94 11.36 9.90
CA MET A 170 -12.77 11.06 8.47
C MET A 170 -13.91 11.65 7.64
N MET A 171 -15.15 11.51 8.12
CA MET A 171 -16.36 11.95 7.42
C MET A 171 -16.53 13.48 7.40
N SER A 172 -15.86 14.21 8.30
CA SER A 172 -15.84 15.68 8.27
C SER A 172 -14.97 16.27 7.16
N ILE A 173 -14.15 15.46 6.47
CA ILE A 173 -13.31 15.93 5.38
C ILE A 173 -14.17 16.14 4.13
N ALA A 174 -14.25 17.39 3.66
CA ALA A 174 -14.99 17.74 2.46
C ALA A 174 -14.15 17.47 1.20
N PHE A 175 -14.80 16.92 0.17
CA PHE A 175 -14.17 16.66 -1.13
C PHE A 175 -14.88 17.43 -2.25
N PRO A 176 -14.15 18.04 -3.19
CA PRO A 176 -14.72 18.85 -4.26
C PRO A 176 -15.33 18.03 -5.40
N ALA A 177 -15.09 16.71 -5.43
CA ALA A 177 -15.59 15.79 -6.45
C ALA A 177 -15.62 14.35 -5.92
N GLY A 178 -16.35 13.48 -6.62
CA GLY A 178 -16.29 12.03 -6.43
C GLY A 178 -15.16 11.40 -7.25
N GLY A 179 -14.45 10.44 -6.66
CA GLY A 179 -13.32 9.76 -7.30
C GLY A 179 -12.35 9.26 -6.24
N SER A 180 -11.10 9.05 -6.63
CA SER A 180 -10.02 8.67 -5.71
C SER A 180 -9.10 9.86 -5.44
N LEU A 181 -8.47 9.89 -4.27
CA LEU A 181 -7.53 10.95 -3.88
C LEU A 181 -6.14 10.67 -4.41
N TYR A 182 -5.39 11.71 -4.73
CA TYR A 182 -4.01 11.63 -5.21
C TYR A 182 -3.20 12.82 -4.73
N TYR A 183 -1.87 12.70 -4.71
CA TYR A 183 -1.03 13.89 -4.82
C TYR A 183 -1.19 14.47 -6.22
N THR A 184 -1.30 15.80 -6.32
CA THR A 184 -1.49 16.48 -7.60
C THR A 184 -0.41 16.10 -8.61
N LYS A 185 0.86 16.04 -8.16
CA LYS A 185 2.03 15.63 -8.96
C LYS A 185 1.92 14.22 -9.58
N ASP A 186 1.17 13.31 -8.98
CA ASP A 186 1.07 11.92 -9.45
C ASP A 186 0.02 11.78 -10.55
N ILE A 187 -0.99 12.67 -10.55
CA ILE A 187 -2.02 12.77 -11.58
C ILE A 187 -1.48 13.47 -12.83
N GLU A 188 -0.77 14.58 -12.66
CA GLU A 188 -0.16 15.33 -13.75
C GLU A 188 0.77 14.48 -14.64
N LYS A 189 1.40 13.45 -14.06
CA LYS A 189 2.25 12.50 -14.79
C LYS A 189 1.50 11.50 -15.66
N MET A 190 0.25 11.20 -15.33
CA MET A 190 -0.47 10.05 -15.91
C MET A 190 -1.70 10.43 -16.72
N THR A 191 -2.31 11.59 -16.47
CA THR A 191 -3.54 11.98 -17.15
C THR A 191 -3.38 13.33 -17.83
N VAL A 192 -3.95 13.44 -19.04
CA VAL A 192 -4.05 14.72 -19.76
C VAL A 192 -4.96 15.70 -19.03
N ARG A 193 -5.94 15.18 -18.28
CA ARG A 193 -6.86 15.98 -17.47
C ARG A 193 -6.32 16.14 -16.05
N PRO A 194 -6.21 17.37 -15.52
CA PRO A 194 -5.85 17.58 -14.13
C PRO A 194 -6.98 17.10 -13.21
N GLY A 195 -6.60 16.63 -12.01
CA GLY A 195 -7.56 16.32 -10.95
C GLY A 195 -8.24 17.58 -10.42
N VAL A 196 -9.31 17.41 -9.64
CA VAL A 196 -9.96 18.51 -8.92
C VAL A 196 -9.22 18.73 -7.60
N THR A 197 -8.47 19.81 -7.49
CA THR A 197 -7.65 20.14 -6.33
C THR A 197 -8.49 20.42 -5.08
N LEU A 198 -7.97 19.99 -3.93
CA LEU A 198 -8.44 20.43 -2.62
C LEU A 198 -7.86 21.83 -2.31
N GLU A 199 -8.29 22.45 -1.21
CA GLU A 199 -7.94 23.83 -0.83
C GLU A 199 -6.42 24.09 -0.83
N ASP A 200 -5.62 23.16 -0.29
CA ASP A 200 -4.16 23.30 -0.19
C ASP A 200 -3.40 22.94 -1.48
N ALA A 201 -4.10 22.57 -2.56
CA ALA A 201 -3.58 22.15 -3.87
C ALA A 201 -2.56 20.97 -3.87
N GLN A 202 -2.12 20.50 -2.70
CA GLN A 202 -1.25 19.33 -2.54
C GLN A 202 -1.93 18.04 -3.01
N PHE A 203 -3.23 17.95 -2.72
CA PHE A 203 -4.07 16.81 -3.03
C PHE A 203 -5.12 17.17 -4.08
N CYS A 204 -5.50 16.18 -4.88
CA CYS A 204 -6.61 16.31 -5.81
C CYS A 204 -7.45 15.02 -5.87
N VAL A 205 -8.68 15.18 -6.32
CA VAL A 205 -9.56 14.06 -6.70
C VAL A 205 -9.33 13.77 -8.18
N GLY A 206 -8.98 12.53 -8.50
CA GLY A 206 -8.69 12.06 -9.86
C GLY A 206 -9.57 10.88 -10.25
N PRO A 207 -9.11 10.07 -11.23
CA PRO A 207 -9.81 8.87 -11.68
C PRO A 207 -10.10 7.90 -10.52
N ASP A 208 -11.23 7.23 -10.58
CA ASP A 208 -11.67 6.27 -9.57
C ASP A 208 -10.88 4.95 -9.66
N THR A 209 -10.41 4.43 -8.53
CA THR A 209 -9.60 3.21 -8.43
C THR A 209 -10.41 1.93 -8.19
N ARG A 210 -11.75 1.99 -8.18
CA ARG A 210 -12.61 0.81 -7.94
C ARG A 210 -12.34 -0.27 -8.96
N LEU A 211 -12.03 -1.48 -8.47
CA LEU A 211 -11.67 -2.64 -9.28
C LEU A 211 -12.68 -2.92 -10.41
N SER A 212 -13.98 -2.71 -10.19
CA SER A 212 -15.03 -2.92 -11.20
C SER A 212 -14.86 -2.07 -12.46
N LEU A 213 -14.19 -0.92 -12.38
CA LEU A 213 -13.92 -0.02 -13.52
C LEU A 213 -12.69 -0.44 -14.34
N TRP A 214 -11.85 -1.31 -13.79
CA TRP A 214 -10.54 -1.65 -14.36
C TRP A 214 -10.35 -3.14 -14.61
N TYR A 215 -11.19 -3.99 -14.03
CA TYR A 215 -11.03 -5.43 -14.09
C TYR A 215 -11.18 -5.98 -15.51
N GLY A 216 -10.20 -6.80 -15.92
CA GLY A 216 -10.15 -7.44 -17.23
C GLY A 216 -10.04 -6.43 -18.37
N GLN A 217 -10.79 -6.65 -19.45
CA GLN A 217 -10.78 -5.79 -20.64
C GLN A 217 -11.29 -4.36 -20.36
N ARG A 218 -11.95 -4.11 -19.22
CA ARG A 218 -12.39 -2.75 -18.86
C ARG A 218 -11.25 -1.77 -18.70
N SER A 219 -10.05 -2.24 -18.34
CA SER A 219 -8.84 -1.39 -18.30
C SER A 219 -8.45 -0.82 -19.67
N GLN A 220 -8.86 -1.47 -20.76
CA GLN A 220 -8.51 -1.09 -22.13
C GLN A 220 -9.54 -0.14 -22.76
N LEU A 221 -10.69 0.06 -22.11
CA LEU A 221 -11.71 0.96 -22.61
C LEU A 221 -11.28 2.42 -22.39
N ASP A 222 -11.40 3.21 -23.45
CA ASP A 222 -11.27 4.67 -23.39
C ASP A 222 -12.57 5.27 -22.86
N VAL A 223 -12.73 5.19 -21.54
CA VAL A 223 -13.87 5.73 -20.81
C VAL A 223 -13.38 6.70 -19.75
N ASP A 224 -14.15 7.77 -19.55
CA ASP A 224 -13.93 8.70 -18.46
C ASP A 224 -14.16 7.99 -17.12
N ARG A 225 -13.15 7.99 -16.25
CA ARG A 225 -13.19 7.36 -14.92
C ARG A 225 -13.25 8.39 -13.80
N GLY A 226 -13.64 9.62 -14.13
CA GLY A 226 -13.68 10.75 -13.22
C GLY A 226 -12.41 11.60 -13.29
N PRO A 227 -12.31 12.64 -12.46
CA PRO A 227 -13.18 12.92 -11.29
C PRO A 227 -14.62 13.34 -11.65
N LEU A 228 -15.59 12.88 -10.86
CA LEU A 228 -17.02 13.16 -11.03
C LEU A 228 -17.42 14.41 -10.23
N ARG A 229 -17.74 15.50 -10.92
CA ARG A 229 -18.28 16.70 -10.27
C ARG A 229 -19.80 16.57 -10.09
N LYS A 230 -20.34 17.19 -9.04
CA LYS A 230 -21.79 17.45 -9.01
C LYS A 230 -22.10 18.35 -10.21
N LYS A 231 -23.13 17.98 -10.98
CA LYS A 231 -23.74 18.95 -11.90
C LYS A 231 -24.39 20.02 -11.02
N GLU A 232 -24.05 21.27 -11.28
CA GLU A 232 -24.77 22.44 -10.76
C GLU A 232 -26.23 22.42 -11.23
#